data_AF-A0AB37SM35-F1
#
_entry.id   AF-A0AB37SM35-F1
#
_cell.length_a   1.000
_cell.length_b   1.000
_cell.length_c   1.000
_cell.angle_alpha   90.00
_cell.angle_beta   90.00
_cell.angle_gamma   90.00
#
_symmetry.space_group_name_H-M   'P 1'
#
loop_
_entity.id
_entity.type
_entity.pdbx_description
1 polymer ?
#
loop_
_entity_poly.entity_id
_entity_poly.type
_entity_poly.pdbx_seq_one_letter_code
_entity_poly.pdbx_strand_id
1 'polypeptide(L)' 'MKCPACGEAELIRDTRDIPYAFQRVSTVVRGITGDFCPACGEAVLDIENASRLGDAMTRFATQFDGRAN' A
#
# COMPACT_ATOMS: atom_id res chain seq x y z
N MET A 1 0.29 -13.15 13.15
CA MET A 1 -1.13 -12.98 13.55
C MET A 1 -2.02 -13.37 12.38
N LYS A 2 -3.24 -13.86 12.63
CA LYS A 2 -4.20 -14.12 11.54
C LYS A 2 -4.55 -12.81 10.82
N CYS A 3 -4.74 -12.91 9.51
CA CYS A 3 -5.15 -11.78 8.68
C CYS A 3 -6.48 -11.21 9.19
N PRO A 4 -6.56 -9.90 9.49
CA PRO A 4 -7.79 -9.28 9.97
C PRO A 4 -8.86 -9.15 8.87
N ALA A 5 -8.48 -9.17 7.59
CA ALA A 5 -9.41 -9.03 6.48
C ALA A 5 -10.11 -10.34 6.10
N CYS A 6 -9.38 -11.47 6.08
CA CYS A 6 -9.96 -12.76 5.66
C CYS A 6 -9.98 -13.84 6.75
N GLY A 7 -9.14 -13.75 7.80
CA GLY A 7 -9.05 -14.77 8.85
C GLY A 7 -8.41 -16.11 8.45
N GLU A 8 -8.11 -16.31 7.16
CA GLU A 8 -7.67 -17.60 6.59
C GLU A 8 -6.19 -17.92 6.80
N ALA A 9 -5.31 -16.93 6.68
CA ALA A 9 -3.86 -17.13 6.72
C ALA A 9 -3.19 -16.26 7.78
N GLU A 10 -2.03 -16.72 8.26
CA GLU A 10 -1.14 -15.87 9.04
C GLU A 10 -0.43 -14.86 8.14
N LEU A 11 -0.30 -13.63 8.65
CA LEU A 11 0.43 -12.58 7.98
C LEU A 11 1.94 -12.88 8.02
N ILE A 12 2.61 -12.59 6.90
CA ILE A 12 4.04 -12.78 6.72
C ILE A 12 4.70 -11.40 6.59
N ARG A 13 5.64 -11.10 7.49
CA ARG A 13 6.44 -9.88 7.40
C ARG A 13 7.32 -9.92 6.15
N ASP A 14 7.17 -8.93 5.28
CA ASP A 14 7.87 -8.85 4.00
C ASP A 14 8.08 -7.38 3.59
N THR A 15 8.89 -7.14 2.56
CA THR A 15 9.04 -5.83 1.92
C THR A 15 8.67 -5.95 0.46
N ARG A 16 7.61 -5.22 0.05
CA ARG A 16 7.03 -5.35 -1.28
C ARG A 16 6.85 -4.00 -1.95
N ASP A 17 6.80 -4.08 -3.27
CA ASP A 17 6.36 -2.99 -4.12
C ASP A 17 4.83 -3.03 -4.21
N ILE A 18 4.18 -1.92 -3.87
CA ILE A 18 2.72 -1.80 -3.85
C ILE A 18 2.27 -1.09 -5.14
N PRO A 19 1.58 -1.78 -6.07
CA PRO A 19 0.99 -1.12 -7.22
C PRO A 19 -0.16 -0.23 -6.75
N TYR A 20 -0.17 1.01 -7.24
CA TYR A 20 -1.22 1.98 -6.96
C TYR A 20 -1.80 2.50 -8.28
N ALA A 21 -3.10 2.33 -8.46
CA ALA A 21 -3.83 2.88 -9.58
C ALA A 21 -4.69 4.06 -9.11
N PHE A 22 -4.54 5.21 -9.77
CA PHE A 22 -5.35 6.40 -9.54
C PHE A 22 -5.96 6.84 -10.88
N GLN A 23 -7.29 6.81 -10.99
CA GLN A 23 -7.99 7.08 -12.24
C GLN A 23 -7.47 6.22 -13.41
N ARG A 24 -6.93 6.84 -14.48
CA ARG A 24 -6.36 6.16 -15.66
C ARG A 24 -4.84 6.01 -15.59
N VAL A 25 -4.21 6.37 -14.49
CA VAL A 25 -2.76 6.31 -14.31
C VAL A 25 -2.41 5.33 -13.19
N SER A 26 -1.26 4.66 -13.35
CA SER A 26 -0.76 3.71 -12.37
C SER A 26 0.69 4.02 -12.03
N THR A 27 1.08 3.68 -10.82
CA THR A 27 2.45 3.76 -10.32
C THR A 27 2.72 2.59 -9.40
N VAL A 28 3.97 2.47 -8.97
CA VAL A 28 4.42 1.46 -8.00
C VAL A 28 5.14 2.17 -6.87
N VAL A 29 4.62 2.03 -5.65
CA VAL A 29 5.28 2.53 -4.45
C VAL A 29 6.22 1.45 -3.94
N ARG A 30 7.53 1.70 -4.04
CA ARG A 30 8.56 0.68 -3.80
C ARG A 30 8.96 0.55 -2.34
N GLY A 31 9.33 -0.67 -1.94
CA GLY A 31 10.00 -0.93 -0.67
C GLY A 31 9.16 -0.57 0.56
N ILE A 32 7.91 -1.03 0.58
CA ILE A 32 7.02 -0.90 1.72
C ILE A 32 7.09 -2.18 2.55
N THR A 33 7.52 -2.04 3.80
CA THR A 33 7.63 -3.15 4.74
C THR A 33 6.34 -3.28 5.53
N GLY A 34 5.85 -4.51 5.69
CA GLY A 34 4.60 -4.78 6.37
C GLY A 34 4.32 -6.26 6.51
N ASP A 35 3.19 -6.57 7.10
CA ASP A 35 2.70 -7.93 7.32
C ASP A 35 1.65 -8.24 6.25
N PHE A 36 2.00 -9.11 5.30
CA PHE A 36 1.20 -9.40 4.12
C PHE A 36 0.48 -10.74 4.22
N CYS A 37 -0.79 -10.76 3.86
CA CYS A 37 -1.60 -11.97 3.79
C CYS A 37 -1.35 -12.71 2.46
N PRO A 38 -0.85 -13.95 2.47
CA PRO A 38 -0.67 -14.72 1.24
C PRO A 38 -2.00 -15.20 0.61
N ALA A 39 -3.10 -15.21 1.37
CA ALA A 39 -4.39 -15.70 0.89
C ALA A 39 -5.21 -14.64 0.13
N CYS A 40 -5.21 -13.39 0.60
CA CYS A 40 -6.04 -12.32 0.02
C CYS A 40 -5.26 -11.06 -0.42
N GLY A 41 -3.97 -10.97 -0.09
CA GLY A 41 -3.15 -9.81 -0.45
C GLY A 41 -3.27 -8.61 0.50
N GLU A 42 -4.00 -8.74 1.61
CA GLU A 42 -4.07 -7.70 2.66
C GLU A 42 -2.68 -7.32 3.17
N ALA A 43 -2.46 -6.04 3.46
CA ALA A 43 -1.19 -5.52 3.96
C ALA A 43 -1.43 -4.73 5.26
N VAL A 44 -0.92 -5.26 6.38
CA VAL A 44 -0.93 -4.55 7.66
C VAL A 44 0.41 -3.85 7.84
N LEU A 45 0.38 -2.52 7.85
CA LEU A 45 1.58 -1.68 7.93
C LEU A 45 1.73 -1.05 9.31
N ASP A 46 2.97 -0.82 9.73
CA ASP A 46 3.25 0.08 10.84
C ASP A 46 3.05 1.56 10.42
N ILE A 47 3.04 2.47 11.39
CA ILE A 47 2.75 3.89 11.16
C ILE A 47 3.76 4.51 10.18
N GLU A 48 5.03 4.10 10.23
CA GLU A 48 6.07 4.62 9.34
C GLU A 48 5.79 4.22 7.88
N ASN A 49 5.56 2.93 7.62
CA ASN A 49 5.30 2.43 6.28
C ASN A 49 3.94 2.87 5.75
N ALA A 50 2.92 2.97 6.61
CA ALA A 50 1.62 3.54 6.26
C ALA A 50 1.73 5.01 5.84
N SER A 51 2.50 5.82 6.59
CA SER A 51 2.73 7.23 6.26
C SER A 51 3.50 7.38 4.94
N ARG A 52 4.57 6.59 4.75
CA ARG A 52 5.33 6.59 3.49
C ARG A 52 4.46 6.23 2.28
N LEU A 53 3.62 5.22 2.42
CA LEU A 53 2.68 4.81 1.37
C LEU A 53 1.66 5.92 1.09
N GLY A 54 1.03 6.48 2.12
CA GLY A 54 0.05 7.56 2.00
C GLY A 54 0.63 8.83 1.36
N ASP A 55 1.84 9.23 1.74
CA ASP A 55 2.56 10.37 1.15
C ASP A 55 2.84 10.13 -0.33
N ALA A 56 3.30 8.92 -0.70
CA ALA A 56 3.57 8.58 -2.09
C ALA A 56 2.28 8.58 -2.94
N MET A 57 1.20 8.01 -2.41
CA MET A 57 -0.12 8.01 -3.07
C MET A 57 -0.66 9.44 -3.23
N THR A 58 -0.57 10.28 -2.20
CA THR A 58 -1.03 11.68 -2.23
C THR A 58 -0.23 12.48 -3.24
N ARG A 59 1.10 12.40 -3.19
CA ARG A 59 1.98 13.07 -4.17
C ARG A 59 1.67 12.61 -5.59
N PHE A 60 1.40 11.32 -5.80
CA PHE A 60 1.01 10.80 -7.11
C PHE A 60 -0.34 11.38 -7.55
N ALA A 61 -1.38 11.26 -6.72
CA ALA A 61 -2.71 11.75 -7.04
C ALA A 61 -2.71 13.27 -7.34
N THR A 62 -2.03 14.09 -6.53
CA THR A 62 -1.95 15.55 -6.75
C THR A 62 -1.28 15.92 -8.08
N GLN A 63 -0.35 15.12 -8.61
CA GLN A 63 0.23 15.35 -9.94
C GLN A 63 -0.80 15.23 -11.07
N PHE A 64 -1.84 14.42 -10.89
CA PHE A 64 -2.85 14.14 -11.92
C PHE A 64 -4.21 14.78 -11.65
N ASP A 65 -4.52 15.12 -10.40
CA ASP A 65 -5.80 15.69 -9.98
C ASP A 65 -5.96 17.17 -10.35
N GLY A 66 -4.96 17.79 -10.99
CA GLY A 66 -5.09 19.16 -11.48
C GLY A 66 -5.23 20.22 -10.37
N ARG A 67 -5.05 19.87 -9.09
CA ARG A 67 -4.87 20.84 -7.98
C ARG A 67 -3.46 21.45 -7.98
N ALA A 68 -2.97 21.79 -9.17
CA ALA A 68 -2.00 22.86 -9.34
C ALA A 68 -2.77 24.19 -9.31
N ASN A 69 -3.20 24.60 -8.11
CA ASN A 69 -3.40 26.00 -7.75
C ASN A 69 -3.48 26.14 -6.23
#